data_AF-A0A256YMR4-F1
#
_entry.id   AF-A0A256YMR4-F1
#
_cell.length_a   1.000
_cell.length_b   1.000
_cell.length_c   1.000
_cell.angle_alpha   90.00
_cell.angle_beta   90.00
_cell.angle_gamma   90.00
#
_symmetry.space_group_name_H-M   'P 1'
#
loop_
_entity.id
_entity.type
_entity.pdbx_description
1 polymer ?
#
loop_
_entity_poly.entity_id
_entity_poly.type
_entity_poly.pdbx_seq_one_letter_code
_entity_poly.pdbx_strand_id
1 'polypeptide(L)'
;MKLAVVSLKGKSSEMIARAGAKYFDKVSSFRLGNIRVDVNKETAVMHESKNLADYDCVYLRGSYKYVDLLCSIAIGLQGKVYMPLSAESFFIGHNKFLTEVKLKEENILFPSTHLVYKTEIAKELVNKLHYPVVFKILAGTQGKGVMFAESLESANSLIDMLAKLKEPYMIQEFVETGATDIRALVIGNNIVSMERAAKQGELRAGIHSGGEGKKIDLTYEDKQLAKKTARALGTDICGVDMLKGATKTVVTEVNLSPGIIGLTRATNVNVADKIASYLYKKTEEFIKEEKQKAMNNFDLSISSLKSSKNSKGKEVLSNLMIKAGRIILPASLTEISDFEPGENVKIKVEKGKVEIKKAKKVKIGK
;
A
#
# COMPACT_ATOMS: atom_id res chain seq x y z
N MET A 1 -12.26 -15.01 3.66
CA MET A 1 -11.39 -14.17 2.81
C MET A 1 -10.06 -14.86 2.52
N LYS A 2 -9.44 -14.56 1.38
CA LYS A 2 -8.18 -15.13 0.90
C LYS A 2 -7.09 -14.05 0.85
N LEU A 3 -5.90 -14.37 1.36
CA LEU A 3 -4.71 -13.52 1.34
C LEU A 3 -3.65 -14.07 0.39
N ALA A 4 -3.09 -13.22 -0.47
CA ALA A 4 -1.87 -13.49 -1.20
C ALA A 4 -0.72 -12.62 -0.66
N VAL A 5 0.37 -13.23 -0.20
CA VAL A 5 1.63 -12.54 0.11
C VAL A 5 2.57 -12.74 -1.07
N VAL A 6 2.83 -11.68 -1.83
CA VAL A 6 3.70 -11.72 -3.01
C VAL A 6 5.05 -11.14 -2.63
N SER A 7 6.12 -11.93 -2.71
CA SER A 7 7.44 -11.44 -2.30
C SER A 7 8.62 -12.22 -2.89
N LEU A 8 9.83 -11.81 -2.56
CA LEU A 8 11.06 -12.58 -2.85
C LEU A 8 11.25 -13.81 -1.95
N LYS A 9 10.20 -14.29 -1.25
CA LYS A 9 10.23 -15.44 -0.33
C LYS A 9 11.19 -15.28 0.86
N GLY A 10 11.42 -14.04 1.29
CA GLY A 10 12.23 -13.76 2.48
C GLY A 10 11.55 -14.23 3.77
N LYS A 11 12.35 -14.56 4.79
CA LYS A 11 11.88 -15.03 6.11
C LYS A 11 10.78 -14.15 6.71
N SER A 12 10.90 -12.82 6.58
CA SER A 12 9.88 -11.86 7.07
C SER A 12 8.53 -12.05 6.39
N SER A 13 8.49 -12.28 5.08
CA SER A 13 7.25 -12.48 4.32
C SER A 13 6.60 -13.82 4.67
N GLU A 14 7.40 -14.87 4.84
CA GLU A 14 6.92 -16.19 5.25
C GLU A 14 6.34 -16.17 6.68
N MET A 15 6.95 -15.41 7.60
CA MET A 15 6.37 -15.19 8.94
C MET A 15 4.99 -14.54 8.86
N ILE A 16 4.82 -13.53 8.00
CA ILE A 16 3.53 -12.84 7.82
C ILE A 16 2.50 -13.78 7.18
N ALA A 17 2.88 -14.54 6.15
CA ALA A 17 1.98 -15.51 5.52
C ALA A 17 1.50 -16.57 6.54
N ARG A 18 2.40 -17.10 7.36
CA ARG A 18 2.04 -18.05 8.45
C ARG A 18 1.11 -17.42 9.47
N ALA A 19 1.38 -16.18 9.89
CA ALA A 19 0.49 -15.47 10.81
C ALA A 19 -0.90 -15.20 10.18
N GLY A 20 -0.94 -14.93 8.87
CA GLY A 20 -2.18 -14.78 8.11
C GLY A 20 -3.12 -15.97 8.20
N ALA A 21 -2.59 -17.20 8.32
CA ALA A 21 -3.39 -18.41 8.39
C ALA A 21 -4.28 -18.50 9.64
N LYS A 22 -4.05 -17.66 10.65
CA LYS A 22 -4.93 -17.52 11.82
C LYS A 22 -6.21 -16.73 11.52
N TYR A 23 -6.18 -15.89 10.49
CA TYR A 23 -7.25 -14.93 10.19
C TYR A 23 -7.95 -15.24 8.88
N PHE A 24 -7.19 -15.57 7.83
CA PHE A 24 -7.72 -15.83 6.49
C PHE A 24 -7.97 -17.32 6.24
N ASP A 25 -9.08 -17.65 5.56
CA ASP A 25 -9.45 -19.03 5.21
C ASP A 25 -8.40 -19.70 4.30
N LYS A 26 -7.76 -18.89 3.46
CA LYS A 26 -6.70 -19.32 2.56
C LYS A 26 -5.60 -18.28 2.51
N VAL A 27 -4.36 -18.71 2.72
CA VAL A 27 -3.18 -17.90 2.51
C VAL A 27 -2.31 -18.53 1.43
N SER A 28 -1.88 -17.74 0.46
CA SER A 28 -0.92 -18.16 -0.55
C SER A 28 0.30 -17.24 -0.51
N SER A 29 1.49 -17.84 -0.50
CA SER A 29 2.75 -17.12 -0.63
C SER A 29 3.28 -17.32 -2.05
N PHE A 30 3.39 -16.24 -2.82
CA PHE A 30 3.84 -16.26 -4.21
C PHE A 30 5.21 -15.61 -4.36
N ARG A 31 6.02 -16.15 -5.28
CA ARG A 31 7.30 -15.54 -5.62
C ARG A 31 7.06 -14.38 -6.58
N LEU A 32 7.56 -13.19 -6.26
CA LEU A 32 7.35 -11.98 -7.05
C LEU A 32 7.79 -12.15 -8.51
N GLY A 33 8.96 -12.76 -8.75
CA GLY A 33 9.48 -13.00 -10.10
C GLY A 33 8.68 -14.01 -10.93
N ASN A 34 7.68 -14.68 -10.34
CA ASN A 34 6.80 -15.62 -11.04
C ASN A 34 5.44 -14.99 -11.35
N ILE A 35 5.24 -13.70 -11.03
CA ILE A 35 4.02 -12.98 -11.37
C ILE A 35 4.14 -12.43 -12.79
N ARG A 36 3.10 -12.65 -13.58
CA ARG A 36 2.92 -12.08 -14.91
C ARG A 36 1.78 -11.07 -14.87
N VAL A 37 1.94 -9.93 -15.53
CA VAL A 37 0.87 -8.96 -15.74
C VAL A 37 0.55 -8.94 -17.23
N ASP A 38 -0.65 -9.37 -17.57
CA ASP A 38 -1.15 -9.39 -18.94
C ASP A 38 -2.00 -8.14 -19.18
N VAL A 39 -1.66 -7.36 -20.19
CA VAL A 39 -2.42 -6.15 -20.59
C VAL A 39 -3.06 -6.44 -21.95
N ASN A 40 -4.34 -6.81 -21.92
CA ASN A 40 -5.17 -7.03 -23.10
C ASN A 40 -6.37 -6.05 -23.06
N LYS A 41 -7.57 -6.49 -23.46
CA LYS A 41 -8.81 -5.73 -23.19
C LYS A 41 -9.01 -5.44 -21.70
N GLU A 42 -8.54 -6.35 -20.86
CA GLU A 42 -8.49 -6.19 -19.41
C GLU A 42 -7.08 -6.51 -18.90
N THR A 43 -6.72 -5.91 -17.78
CA THR A 43 -5.48 -6.24 -17.06
C THR A 43 -5.72 -7.43 -16.14
N ALA A 44 -4.93 -8.49 -16.33
CA ALA A 44 -4.92 -9.68 -15.48
C ALA A 44 -3.55 -9.84 -14.80
N VAL A 45 -3.56 -10.17 -13.52
CA VAL A 45 -2.33 -10.42 -12.76
C VAL A 45 -2.30 -11.89 -12.37
N MET A 46 -1.35 -12.63 -12.93
CA MET A 46 -1.33 -14.08 -12.92
C MET A 46 -0.13 -14.64 -12.16
N HIS A 47 -0.34 -15.70 -11.40
CA HIS A 47 0.71 -16.62 -10.96
C HIS A 47 0.36 -18.01 -11.51
N GLU A 48 1.10 -18.47 -12.52
CA GLU A 48 0.73 -19.66 -13.29
C GLU A 48 -0.72 -19.53 -13.81
N SER A 49 -1.62 -20.44 -13.44
CA SER A 49 -3.04 -20.41 -13.81
C SER A 49 -3.93 -19.62 -12.84
N LYS A 50 -3.38 -19.03 -11.77
CA LYS A 50 -4.17 -18.35 -10.73
C LYS A 50 -4.20 -16.85 -10.98
N ASN A 51 -5.38 -16.26 -11.03
CA ASN A 51 -5.56 -14.80 -11.07
C ASN A 51 -5.51 -14.22 -9.65
N LEU A 52 -4.66 -13.22 -9.42
CA LEU A 52 -4.53 -12.57 -8.12
C LEU A 52 -5.76 -11.73 -7.77
N ALA A 53 -6.59 -11.36 -8.76
CA ALA A 53 -7.88 -10.72 -8.52
C ALA A 53 -8.90 -11.66 -7.83
N ASP A 54 -8.65 -12.97 -7.78
CA ASP A 54 -9.51 -13.94 -7.06
C ASP A 54 -9.27 -13.95 -5.53
N TYR A 55 -8.31 -13.14 -5.06
CA TYR A 55 -8.01 -12.93 -3.64
C TYR A 55 -8.68 -11.66 -3.13
N ASP A 56 -8.97 -11.63 -1.84
CA ASP A 56 -9.55 -10.44 -1.21
C ASP A 56 -8.47 -9.44 -0.78
N CYS A 57 -7.29 -9.94 -0.44
CA CYS A 57 -6.14 -9.16 -0.02
C CYS A 57 -4.86 -9.60 -0.74
N VAL A 58 -4.11 -8.63 -1.24
CA VAL A 58 -2.77 -8.87 -1.80
C VAL A 58 -1.77 -7.97 -1.09
N TYR A 59 -0.83 -8.57 -0.36
CA TYR A 59 0.28 -7.85 0.25
C TYR A 59 1.54 -8.00 -0.59
N LEU A 60 1.83 -6.96 -1.37
CA LEU A 60 2.99 -6.86 -2.23
C LEU A 60 4.23 -6.45 -1.43
N ARG A 61 5.31 -7.21 -1.55
CA ARG A 61 6.60 -6.91 -0.92
C ARG A 61 7.74 -7.12 -1.90
N GLY A 62 8.64 -6.15 -2.02
CA GLY A 62 9.75 -6.25 -2.96
C GLY A 62 10.85 -5.22 -2.73
N SER A 63 11.90 -5.37 -3.52
CA SER A 63 13.01 -4.43 -3.59
C SER A 63 12.77 -3.43 -4.71
N TYR A 64 13.44 -2.27 -4.65
CA TYR A 64 13.46 -1.25 -5.70
C TYR A 64 13.77 -1.81 -7.09
N LYS A 65 14.52 -2.92 -7.19
CA LYS A 65 14.83 -3.62 -8.45
C LYS A 65 13.60 -4.16 -9.19
N TYR A 66 12.46 -4.28 -8.51
CA TYR A 66 11.21 -4.78 -9.06
C TYR A 66 10.13 -3.70 -9.08
N VAL A 67 10.51 -2.41 -9.00
CA VAL A 67 9.54 -1.30 -8.90
C VAL A 67 8.52 -1.34 -10.04
N ASP A 68 8.96 -1.57 -11.28
CA ASP A 68 8.07 -1.62 -12.44
C ASP A 68 7.03 -2.74 -12.30
N LEU A 69 7.48 -3.95 -11.95
CA LEU A 69 6.60 -5.10 -11.74
C LEU A 69 5.64 -4.87 -10.56
N LEU A 70 6.13 -4.31 -9.44
CA LEU A 70 5.30 -4.00 -8.27
C LEU A 70 4.22 -2.97 -8.62
N CYS A 71 4.59 -1.92 -9.35
CA CYS A 71 3.65 -0.92 -9.85
C CYS A 71 2.64 -1.53 -10.81
N SER A 72 3.07 -2.35 -11.78
CA SER A 72 2.17 -3.01 -12.73
C SER A 72 1.16 -3.92 -12.03
N ILE A 73 1.59 -4.68 -11.02
CA ILE A 73 0.70 -5.52 -10.21
C ILE A 73 -0.29 -4.65 -9.43
N ALA A 74 0.19 -3.61 -8.74
CA ALA A 74 -0.65 -2.72 -7.96
C ALA A 74 -1.71 -2.02 -8.83
N ILE A 75 -1.33 -1.53 -10.02
CA ILE A 75 -2.28 -0.94 -10.98
C ILE A 75 -3.29 -1.99 -11.46
N GLY A 76 -2.84 -3.18 -11.86
CA GLY A 76 -3.71 -4.23 -12.39
C GLY A 76 -4.75 -4.77 -11.39
N LEU A 77 -4.47 -4.63 -10.10
CA LEU A 77 -5.32 -5.05 -8.99
C LEU A 77 -6.08 -3.89 -8.31
N GLN A 78 -5.83 -2.64 -8.71
CA GLN A 78 -6.45 -1.47 -8.09
C GLN A 78 -7.98 -1.57 -8.12
N GLY A 79 -8.61 -1.35 -6.97
CA GLY A 79 -10.07 -1.43 -6.81
C GLY A 79 -10.66 -2.84 -6.86
N LYS A 80 -9.88 -3.87 -7.19
CA LYS A 80 -10.34 -5.28 -7.21
C LYS A 80 -10.08 -6.00 -5.89
N VAL A 81 -8.96 -5.66 -5.24
CA VAL A 81 -8.50 -6.31 -4.01
C VAL A 81 -8.00 -5.25 -3.04
N TYR A 82 -8.04 -5.53 -1.74
CA TYR A 82 -7.39 -4.68 -0.76
C TYR A 82 -5.87 -4.85 -0.83
N MET A 83 -5.15 -3.73 -0.97
CA MET A 83 -3.71 -3.65 -0.85
C MET A 83 -3.34 -2.56 0.16
N PRO A 84 -2.37 -2.79 1.06
CA PRO A 84 -2.00 -1.83 2.11
C PRO A 84 -1.11 -0.68 1.59
N LEU A 85 -0.97 -0.53 0.27
CA LEU A 85 -0.14 0.47 -0.39
C LEU A 85 -0.56 0.58 -1.86
N SER A 86 -0.27 1.72 -2.48
CA SER A 86 -0.59 1.98 -3.89
C SER A 86 0.62 1.77 -4.82
N ALA A 87 0.39 1.84 -6.14
CA ALA A 87 1.47 1.85 -7.12
C ALA A 87 2.39 3.08 -6.96
N GLU A 88 1.80 4.24 -6.68
CA GLU A 88 2.54 5.48 -6.41
C GLU A 88 3.44 5.32 -5.18
N SER A 89 2.97 4.63 -4.12
CA SER A 89 3.77 4.34 -2.94
C SER A 89 5.06 3.61 -3.32
N PHE A 90 5.02 2.61 -4.21
CA PHE A 90 6.20 1.89 -4.66
C PHE A 90 7.17 2.78 -5.44
N PHE A 91 6.64 3.60 -6.35
CA PHE A 91 7.45 4.48 -7.16
C PHE A 91 8.20 5.52 -6.30
N ILE A 92 7.48 6.17 -5.38
CA ILE A 92 8.05 7.21 -4.50
C ILE A 92 8.94 6.57 -3.42
N GLY A 93 8.43 5.59 -2.68
CA GLY A 93 9.10 5.03 -1.50
C GLY A 93 10.32 4.15 -1.79
N HIS A 94 10.56 3.77 -3.05
CA HIS A 94 11.82 3.12 -3.46
C HIS A 94 12.90 4.10 -3.93
N ASN A 95 12.60 5.40 -4.00
CA ASN A 95 13.55 6.47 -4.31
C ASN A 95 13.66 7.44 -3.13
N LYS A 96 14.84 7.50 -2.50
CA LYS A 96 15.06 8.32 -1.30
C LYS A 96 14.76 9.80 -1.52
N PHE A 97 15.16 10.35 -2.67
CA PHE A 97 14.94 11.76 -2.95
C PHE A 97 13.46 12.06 -3.24
N LEU A 98 12.78 11.22 -4.03
CA LEU A 98 11.33 11.39 -4.26
C LEU A 98 10.54 11.26 -2.96
N THR A 99 10.98 10.38 -2.05
CA THR A 99 10.42 10.29 -0.70
C THR A 99 10.52 11.65 0.00
N GLU A 100 11.72 12.24 0.07
CA GLU A 100 11.93 13.55 0.71
C GLU A 100 11.15 14.70 0.05
N VAL A 101 11.03 14.70 -1.28
CA VAL A 101 10.14 15.63 -2.00
C VAL A 101 8.70 15.49 -1.51
N LYS A 102 8.20 14.25 -1.37
CA LYS A 102 6.85 14.01 -0.84
C LYS A 102 6.71 14.43 0.62
N LEU A 103 7.74 14.24 1.44
CA LEU A 103 7.76 14.71 2.82
C LEU A 103 7.70 16.24 2.89
N LYS A 104 8.38 16.94 1.97
CA LYS A 104 8.36 18.41 1.90
C LYS A 104 6.97 18.95 1.61
N GLU A 105 6.27 18.38 0.63
CA GLU A 105 4.88 18.76 0.29
C GLU A 105 3.96 18.67 1.52
N GLU A 106 4.15 17.64 2.34
CA GLU A 106 3.33 17.37 3.51
C GLU A 106 3.81 18.07 4.78
N ASN A 107 4.83 18.95 4.71
CA ASN A 107 5.43 19.60 5.87
C ASN A 107 5.90 18.58 6.94
N ILE A 108 6.63 17.56 6.49
CA ILE A 108 7.32 16.59 7.33
C ILE A 108 8.80 16.93 7.32
N LEU A 109 9.44 16.87 8.49
CA LEU A 109 10.86 17.20 8.60
C LEU A 109 11.73 16.05 8.11
N PHE A 110 12.70 16.38 7.27
CA PHE A 110 13.77 15.53 6.75
C PHE A 110 15.05 16.39 6.70
N PRO A 111 16.25 15.78 6.66
CA PRO A 111 17.49 16.55 6.58
C PRO A 111 17.57 17.36 5.27
N SER A 112 18.12 18.56 5.31
CA SER A 112 18.39 19.38 4.11
C SER A 112 19.16 18.57 3.07
N THR A 113 18.62 18.49 1.86
CA THR A 113 19.11 17.57 0.84
C THR A 113 19.10 18.18 -0.55
N HIS A 114 20.14 17.84 -1.31
CA HIS A 114 20.36 18.27 -2.67
C HIS A 114 20.51 17.06 -3.58
N LEU A 115 19.77 17.03 -4.68
CA LEU A 115 19.97 16.08 -5.76
C LEU A 115 20.97 16.66 -6.77
N VAL A 116 22.04 15.93 -7.03
CA VAL A 116 23.08 16.34 -7.97
C VAL A 116 23.35 15.25 -8.99
N TYR A 117 23.75 15.68 -10.19
CA TYR A 117 24.12 14.79 -11.29
C TYR A 117 25.48 15.20 -11.89
N LYS A 118 25.65 16.50 -12.17
CA LYS A 118 26.90 17.04 -12.71
C LYS A 118 27.93 17.28 -11.61
N THR A 119 29.17 16.87 -11.88
CA THR A 119 30.32 17.02 -10.98
C THR A 119 30.57 18.48 -10.60
N GLU A 120 30.50 19.40 -11.55
CA GLU A 120 30.81 20.82 -11.34
C GLU A 120 29.82 21.43 -10.35
N ILE A 121 28.53 21.14 -10.52
CA ILE A 121 27.45 21.58 -9.62
C ILE A 121 27.63 20.99 -8.22
N ALA A 122 28.00 19.71 -8.13
CA ALA A 122 28.27 19.07 -6.84
C ALA A 122 29.46 19.73 -6.12
N LYS A 123 30.55 20.04 -6.84
CA LYS A 123 31.73 20.72 -6.29
C LYS A 123 31.39 22.13 -5.81
N GLU A 124 30.64 22.92 -6.58
CA GLU A 124 30.17 24.24 -6.14
C GLU A 124 29.29 24.18 -4.89
N LEU A 125 28.43 23.16 -4.80
CA LEU A 125 27.54 22.96 -3.66
C LEU A 125 28.33 22.64 -2.38
N VAL A 126 29.26 21.68 -2.42
CA VAL A 126 29.98 21.23 -1.21
C VAL A 126 30.93 22.30 -0.64
N ASN A 127 31.29 23.32 -1.41
CA ASN A 127 32.01 24.50 -0.91
C ASN A 127 31.15 25.39 0.01
N LYS A 128 29.82 25.26 -0.04
CA LYS A 128 28.87 26.11 0.70
C LYS A 128 28.20 25.37 1.86
N LEU A 129 28.45 24.07 2.02
CA LEU A 129 27.84 23.24 3.05
C LEU A 129 28.71 23.19 4.31
N HIS A 130 28.07 22.94 5.44
CA HIS A 130 28.76 22.65 6.70
C HIS A 130 29.08 21.15 6.77
N TYR A 131 30.28 20.83 7.24
CA TYR A 131 30.75 19.46 7.39
C TYR A 131 30.49 18.94 8.80
N PRO A 132 30.28 17.62 8.97
CA PRO A 132 30.29 16.59 7.92
C PRO A 132 29.03 16.62 7.02
N VAL A 133 29.14 16.04 5.83
CA VAL A 133 28.00 15.86 4.89
C VAL A 133 27.83 14.39 4.51
N VAL A 134 26.61 14.02 4.14
CA VAL A 134 26.23 12.64 3.79
C VAL A 134 25.95 12.54 2.29
N PHE A 135 26.62 11.61 1.62
CA PHE A 135 26.34 11.24 0.23
C PHE A 135 25.48 9.98 0.20
N LYS A 136 24.40 9.97 -0.59
CA LYS A 136 23.51 8.81 -0.73
C LYS A 136 23.16 8.52 -2.18
N ILE A 137 23.20 7.25 -2.57
CA ILE A 137 22.56 6.80 -3.82
C ILE A 137 21.03 6.72 -3.63
N LEU A 138 20.28 7.04 -4.68
CA LEU A 138 18.81 7.17 -4.62
C LEU A 138 18.14 5.83 -4.28
N ALA A 139 18.61 4.77 -4.92
CA ALA A 139 18.07 3.43 -4.80
C ALA A 139 19.01 2.54 -3.98
N GLY A 140 18.45 1.69 -3.14
CA GLY A 140 19.23 0.81 -2.26
C GLY A 140 18.64 0.76 -0.85
N THR A 141 19.02 -0.27 -0.11
CA THR A 141 18.56 -0.51 1.27
C THR A 141 19.74 -0.88 2.15
N GLN A 142 19.52 -0.93 3.47
CA GLN A 142 20.50 -1.42 4.45
C GLN A 142 21.79 -0.57 4.52
N GLY A 143 21.68 0.74 4.29
CA GLY A 143 22.82 1.65 4.40
C GLY A 143 23.92 1.47 3.34
N LYS A 144 23.70 0.62 2.33
CA LYS A 144 24.60 0.51 1.17
C LYS A 144 24.49 1.75 0.30
N GLY A 145 25.63 2.34 -0.03
CA GLY A 145 25.71 3.59 -0.78
C GLY A 145 25.36 4.83 0.03
N VAL A 146 25.43 4.74 1.37
CA VAL A 146 25.55 5.91 2.27
C VAL A 146 27.02 6.09 2.60
N MET A 147 27.55 7.28 2.35
CA MET A 147 28.96 7.65 2.55
C MET A 147 29.01 8.98 3.31
N PHE A 148 30.06 9.20 4.08
CA PHE A 148 30.27 10.41 4.87
C PHE A 148 31.53 11.13 4.38
N ALA A 149 31.45 12.45 4.28
CA ALA A 149 32.59 13.32 4.05
C ALA A 149 32.75 14.26 5.23
N GLU A 150 33.90 14.21 5.89
CA GLU A 150 34.24 15.03 7.05
C GLU A 150 34.92 16.35 6.64
N SER A 151 35.40 16.44 5.40
CA SER A 151 36.07 17.62 4.85
C SER A 151 35.77 17.82 3.36
N LEU A 152 36.09 19.00 2.84
CA LEU A 152 35.95 19.33 1.42
C LEU A 152 36.75 18.40 0.51
N GLU A 153 37.95 18.01 0.90
CA GLU A 153 38.82 17.10 0.16
C GLU A 153 38.19 15.69 0.07
N SER A 154 37.64 15.21 1.18
CA SER A 154 36.92 13.93 1.21
C SER A 154 35.64 13.96 0.35
N ALA A 155 34.90 15.08 0.38
CA ALA A 155 33.72 15.27 -0.46
C ALA A 155 34.09 15.30 -1.95
N ASN A 156 35.12 16.04 -2.35
CA ASN A 156 35.62 16.07 -3.72
C ASN A 156 36.00 14.67 -4.22
N SER A 157 36.66 13.87 -3.38
CA SER A 157 37.03 12.49 -3.70
C SER A 157 35.80 11.60 -3.92
N LEU A 158 34.77 11.73 -3.07
CA LEU A 158 33.51 11.00 -3.25
C LEU A 158 32.76 11.44 -4.51
N ILE A 159 32.76 12.75 -4.83
CA ILE A 159 32.16 13.28 -6.05
C ILE A 159 32.82 12.65 -7.29
N ASP A 160 34.15 12.63 -7.36
CA ASP A 160 34.89 12.06 -8.50
C ASP A 160 34.65 10.54 -8.64
N MET A 161 34.47 9.83 -7.51
CA MET A 161 34.07 8.43 -7.51
C MET A 161 32.63 8.24 -8.02
N LEU A 162 31.68 9.01 -7.49
CA LEU A 162 30.25 8.88 -7.84
C LEU A 162 29.97 9.30 -9.29
N ALA A 163 30.74 10.23 -9.84
CA ALA A 163 30.67 10.62 -11.25
C ALA A 163 30.85 9.41 -12.21
N LYS A 164 31.63 8.40 -11.80
CA LYS A 164 31.82 7.17 -12.59
C LYS A 164 30.55 6.32 -12.70
N LEU A 165 29.62 6.47 -11.76
CA LEU A 165 28.34 5.75 -11.80
C LEU A 165 27.42 6.28 -12.90
N LYS A 166 27.62 7.53 -13.36
CA LYS A 166 26.76 8.22 -14.34
C LYS A 166 25.27 8.22 -13.95
N GLU A 167 25.02 8.31 -12.65
CA GLU A 167 23.68 8.32 -12.06
C GLU A 167 23.59 9.48 -11.05
N PRO A 168 22.39 10.05 -10.82
CA PRO A 168 22.21 11.08 -9.81
C PRO A 168 22.40 10.53 -8.40
N TYR A 169 22.87 11.38 -7.50
CA TYR A 169 23.05 11.08 -6.08
C TYR A 169 22.65 12.27 -5.21
N MET A 170 22.43 12.01 -3.93
CA MET A 170 22.06 13.01 -2.93
C MET A 170 23.29 13.46 -2.16
N ILE A 171 23.36 14.75 -1.87
CA ILE A 171 24.23 15.35 -0.85
C ILE A 171 23.30 15.94 0.21
N GLN A 172 23.44 15.48 1.45
CA GLN A 172 22.52 15.73 2.55
C GLN A 172 23.30 16.24 3.76
N GLU A 173 22.68 17.11 4.56
CA GLU A 173 23.24 17.53 5.84
C GLU A 173 23.42 16.33 6.78
N PHE A 174 24.48 16.37 7.59
CA PHE A 174 24.66 15.38 8.64
C PHE A 174 23.84 15.78 9.87
N VAL A 175 23.07 14.82 10.38
CA VAL A 175 22.30 14.98 11.63
C VAL A 175 23.02 14.22 12.73
N GLU A 176 23.58 14.95 13.68
CA GLU A 176 24.24 14.36 14.86
C GLU A 176 23.19 13.69 15.77
N THR A 177 23.45 12.42 16.09
CA THR A 177 22.53 11.52 16.81
C THR A 177 23.24 10.63 17.83
N GLY A 178 24.56 10.77 17.98
CA GLY A 178 25.38 9.82 18.74
C GLY A 178 25.43 8.43 18.09
N ALA A 179 25.40 8.38 16.75
CA ALA A 179 25.36 7.16 15.94
C ALA A 179 24.16 6.24 16.27
N THR A 180 23.00 6.85 16.52
CA THR A 180 21.74 6.14 16.76
C THR A 180 20.68 6.51 15.74
N ASP A 181 19.74 5.60 15.51
CA ASP A 181 18.53 5.92 14.78
C ASP A 181 17.30 5.20 15.35
N ILE A 182 16.13 5.67 14.94
CA ILE A 182 14.85 5.09 15.36
C ILE A 182 14.23 4.40 14.16
N ARG A 183 13.91 3.10 14.29
CA ARG A 183 13.03 2.38 13.37
C ARG A 183 11.63 2.33 13.96
N ALA A 184 10.67 3.00 13.33
CA ALA A 184 9.25 2.90 13.63
C ALA A 184 8.53 2.11 12.54
N LEU A 185 8.06 0.90 12.85
CA LEU A 185 7.17 0.16 11.95
C LEU A 185 5.73 0.63 12.17
N VAL A 186 5.19 1.32 11.18
CA VAL A 186 3.79 1.73 11.14
C VAL A 186 2.94 0.58 10.61
N ILE A 187 1.82 0.31 11.29
CA ILE A 187 0.80 -0.67 10.90
C ILE A 187 -0.57 -0.01 11.13
N GLY A 188 -1.04 0.73 10.13
CA GLY A 188 -2.15 1.66 10.25
C GLY A 188 -1.91 2.67 11.38
N ASN A 189 -2.72 2.61 12.44
CA ASN A 189 -2.58 3.48 13.60
C ASN A 189 -1.67 2.95 14.70
N ASN A 190 -1.16 1.72 14.57
CA ASN A 190 -0.24 1.12 15.54
C ASN A 190 1.21 1.34 15.13
N ILE A 191 2.11 1.44 16.11
CA ILE A 191 3.55 1.52 15.89
C ILE A 191 4.25 0.48 16.75
N VAL A 192 5.24 -0.20 16.16
CA VAL A 192 6.26 -0.97 16.89
C VAL A 192 7.61 -0.33 16.60
N SER A 193 8.33 0.08 17.65
CA SER A 193 9.55 0.87 17.53
C SER A 193 10.74 0.24 18.24
N MET A 194 11.92 0.47 17.67
CA MET A 194 13.21 0.23 18.32
C MET A 194 14.15 1.40 18.01
N GLU A 195 15.01 1.70 18.96
CA GLU A 195 16.24 2.46 18.72
C GLU A 195 17.31 1.47 18.29
N ARG A 196 18.15 1.86 17.35
CA ARG A 196 19.33 1.12 16.98
C ARG A 196 20.56 1.97 17.27
N ALA A 197 21.61 1.33 17.78
CA ALA A 197 22.91 1.94 17.98
C ALA A 197 23.92 1.31 17.03
N ALA A 198 24.77 2.13 16.40
CA ALA A 198 25.84 1.65 15.55
C ALA A 198 26.91 0.91 16.38
N LYS A 199 27.65 0.01 15.71
CA LYS A 199 28.84 -0.59 16.29
C LYS A 199 29.94 0.47 16.45
N GLN A 200 30.85 0.28 17.41
CA GLN A 200 32.01 1.17 17.57
C GLN A 200 32.76 1.37 16.23
N GLY A 201 32.99 2.64 15.87
CA GLY A 201 33.65 3.04 14.62
C GLY A 201 32.74 3.11 13.39
N GLU A 202 31.43 2.91 13.55
CA GLU A 202 30.43 3.02 12.48
C GLU A 202 29.41 4.11 12.83
N LEU A 203 28.98 4.89 11.83
CA LEU A 203 27.93 5.92 12.00
C LEU A 203 26.54 5.40 11.62
N ARG A 204 26.47 4.30 10.86
CA ARG A 204 25.21 3.68 10.43
C ARG A 204 24.69 2.70 11.49
N ALA A 205 23.61 3.07 12.15
CA ALA A 205 23.00 2.30 13.23
C ALA A 205 22.20 1.03 12.79
N GLY A 206 22.09 0.76 11.48
CA GLY A 206 21.30 -0.38 11.00
C GLY A 206 21.77 -1.73 11.55
N ILE A 207 20.83 -2.60 11.96
CA ILE A 207 21.13 -3.99 12.41
C ILE A 207 21.94 -4.77 11.37
N HIS A 208 21.72 -4.51 10.08
CA HIS A 208 22.50 -5.13 9.00
C HIS A 208 23.98 -4.71 8.97
N SER A 209 24.30 -3.54 9.53
CA SER A 209 25.66 -3.03 9.72
C SER A 209 26.29 -3.51 11.04
N GLY A 210 25.64 -4.45 11.74
CA GLY A 210 26.09 -4.93 13.04
C GLY A 210 25.63 -4.09 14.23
N GLY A 211 24.69 -3.16 14.01
CA GLY A 211 24.08 -2.38 15.10
C GLY A 211 23.16 -3.20 15.99
N GLU A 212 22.99 -2.75 17.23
CA GLU A 212 22.13 -3.39 18.24
C GLU A 212 20.80 -2.65 18.37
N GLY A 213 19.70 -3.39 18.48
CA GLY A 213 18.36 -2.81 18.57
C GLY A 213 17.75 -2.98 19.96
N LYS A 214 17.24 -1.90 20.54
CA LYS A 214 16.52 -1.90 21.83
C LYS A 214 15.11 -1.36 21.65
N LYS A 215 14.13 -1.99 22.30
CA LYS A 215 12.76 -1.46 22.36
C LYS A 215 12.75 -0.05 22.95
N ILE A 216 12.02 0.86 22.30
CA ILE A 216 11.72 2.18 22.83
C ILE A 216 10.24 2.49 22.70
N ASP A 217 9.74 3.33 23.61
CA ASP A 217 8.45 3.98 23.47
C ASP A 217 8.66 5.36 22.86
N LEU A 218 8.15 5.55 21.65
CA LEU A 218 8.21 6.85 20.99
C LEU A 218 7.36 7.89 21.73
N THR A 219 7.85 9.12 21.71
CA THR A 219 7.08 10.30 22.14
C THR A 219 5.81 10.44 21.29
N TYR A 220 4.85 11.23 21.77
CA TYR A 220 3.64 11.50 20.98
C TYR A 220 4.01 12.13 19.62
N GLU A 221 4.94 13.09 19.62
CA GLU A 221 5.39 13.79 18.41
C GLU A 221 6.05 12.82 17.41
N ASP A 222 6.97 11.97 17.86
CA ASP A 222 7.64 10.99 16.99
C ASP A 222 6.64 9.94 16.43
N LYS A 223 5.63 9.55 17.22
CA LYS A 223 4.55 8.67 16.73
C LYS A 223 3.73 9.36 15.64
N GLN A 224 3.38 10.63 15.82
CA GLN A 224 2.62 11.38 14.83
C GLN A 224 3.46 11.62 13.58
N LEU A 225 4.76 11.91 13.72
CA LEU A 225 5.70 12.03 12.62
C LEU A 225 5.68 10.76 11.76
N ALA A 226 5.94 9.59 12.36
CA ALA A 226 5.94 8.31 11.65
C ALA A 226 4.60 8.00 10.97
N LYS A 227 3.47 8.24 11.64
CA LYS A 227 2.12 8.04 11.05
C LYS A 227 1.86 9.00 9.88
N LYS A 228 2.25 10.26 10.03
CA LYS A 228 2.07 11.28 9.00
C LYS A 228 2.91 10.93 7.77
N THR A 229 4.14 10.43 7.95
CA THR A 229 4.99 9.89 6.89
C THR A 229 4.35 8.74 6.14
N ALA A 230 3.78 7.75 6.85
CA ALA A 230 3.12 6.63 6.21
C ALA A 230 1.92 7.08 5.36
N ARG A 231 1.08 7.98 5.91
CA ARG A 231 -0.05 8.58 5.18
C ARG A 231 0.38 9.40 3.96
N ALA A 232 1.42 10.22 4.09
CA ALA A 232 1.98 11.03 3.00
C ALA A 232 2.39 10.18 1.79
N LEU A 233 2.86 8.95 2.05
CA LEU A 233 3.29 8.01 1.02
C LEU A 233 2.18 7.03 0.59
N GLY A 234 0.95 7.18 1.11
CA GLY A 234 -0.18 6.31 0.75
C GLY A 234 0.01 4.85 1.15
N THR A 235 0.74 4.58 2.25
CA THR A 235 0.99 3.23 2.74
C THR A 235 0.50 3.04 4.16
N ASP A 236 -0.13 1.90 4.41
CA ASP A 236 -0.60 1.48 5.72
C ASP A 236 0.50 0.77 6.52
N ILE A 237 1.47 0.16 5.82
CA ILE A 237 2.52 -0.66 6.44
C ILE A 237 3.87 -0.27 5.86
N CYS A 238 4.68 0.43 6.65
CA CYS A 238 6.05 0.78 6.28
C CYS A 238 6.94 0.94 7.52
N GLY A 239 8.24 0.76 7.33
CA GLY A 239 9.24 1.10 8.33
C GLY A 239 9.75 2.52 8.09
N VAL A 240 9.46 3.44 8.99
CA VAL A 240 9.99 4.81 8.97
C VAL A 240 11.27 4.86 9.82
N ASP A 241 12.39 5.17 9.18
CA ASP A 241 13.66 5.43 9.85
C ASP A 241 13.78 6.93 10.14
N MET A 242 14.08 7.26 11.40
CA MET A 242 14.16 8.63 11.89
C MET A 242 15.48 8.88 12.63
N LEU A 243 15.98 10.10 12.50
CA LEU A 243 17.16 10.58 13.21
C LEU A 243 16.71 11.58 14.26
N LYS A 244 17.06 11.32 15.52
CA LYS A 244 16.73 12.20 16.64
C LYS A 244 17.89 13.16 16.88
N GLY A 245 17.82 14.33 16.26
CA GLY A 245 18.81 15.38 16.45
C GLY A 245 18.64 16.09 17.80
N ALA A 246 19.49 17.08 18.06
CA ALA A 246 19.50 17.82 19.32
C ALA A 246 18.17 18.54 19.62
N THR A 247 17.48 19.05 18.59
CA THR A 247 16.26 19.86 18.75
C THR A 247 15.01 19.25 18.13
N LYS A 248 15.16 18.40 17.10
CA LYS A 248 14.03 17.85 16.33
C LYS A 248 14.34 16.45 15.82
N THR A 249 13.30 15.65 15.67
CA THR A 249 13.34 14.36 14.96
C THR A 249 13.03 14.59 13.49
N VAL A 250 13.82 13.97 12.61
CA VAL A 250 13.66 14.05 11.15
C VAL A 250 13.58 12.66 10.54
N VAL A 251 12.85 12.52 9.44
CA VAL A 251 12.74 11.26 8.69
C VAL A 251 13.90 11.14 7.71
N THR A 252 14.58 9.99 7.68
CA THR A 252 15.74 9.77 6.79
C THR A 252 15.51 8.70 5.73
N GLU A 253 14.67 7.70 6.00
CA GLU A 253 14.34 6.66 5.03
C GLU A 253 12.94 6.09 5.33
N VAL A 254 12.22 5.68 4.28
CA VAL A 254 10.99 4.89 4.43
C VAL A 254 11.16 3.58 3.68
N ASN A 255 10.85 2.47 4.35
CA ASN A 255 10.95 1.13 3.80
C ASN A 255 9.55 0.52 3.64
N LEU A 256 9.13 0.33 2.40
CA LEU A 256 7.82 -0.25 2.04
C LEU A 256 7.74 -1.77 2.26
N SER A 257 8.89 -2.44 2.41
CA SER A 257 8.97 -3.89 2.60
C SER A 257 9.84 -4.23 3.82
N PRO A 258 9.54 -3.67 5.00
CA PRO A 258 10.45 -3.66 6.14
C PRO A 258 10.73 -5.07 6.67
N GLY A 259 12.00 -5.35 6.97
CA GLY A 259 12.36 -6.57 7.68
C GLY A 259 11.81 -6.54 9.10
N ILE A 260 11.13 -7.61 9.53
CA ILE A 260 10.45 -7.63 10.84
C ILE A 260 11.18 -8.46 11.90
N ILE A 261 12.20 -9.24 11.51
CA ILE A 261 12.89 -10.18 12.41
C ILE A 261 13.65 -9.44 13.50
N GLY A 262 14.49 -8.47 13.11
CA GLY A 262 15.26 -7.66 14.07
C GLY A 262 14.35 -6.92 15.04
N LEU A 263 13.27 -6.32 14.53
CA LEU A 263 12.29 -5.62 15.34
C LEU A 263 11.53 -6.56 16.29
N THR A 264 11.13 -7.75 15.82
CA THR A 264 10.47 -8.77 16.64
C THR A 264 11.38 -9.19 17.80
N ARG A 265 12.67 -9.43 17.53
CA ARG A 265 13.65 -9.81 18.55
C ARG A 265 13.90 -8.69 19.56
N ALA A 266 14.11 -7.47 19.08
CA ALA A 266 14.42 -6.31 19.93
C ALA A 266 13.24 -5.91 20.84
N THR A 267 12.00 -6.16 20.40
CA THR A 267 10.79 -5.69 21.11
C THR A 267 10.01 -6.80 21.80
N ASN A 268 10.30 -8.07 21.51
CA ASN A 268 9.49 -9.24 21.86
C ASN A 268 8.01 -9.14 21.45
N VAL A 269 7.70 -8.28 20.47
CA VAL A 269 6.34 -8.12 19.92
C VAL A 269 6.19 -9.03 18.71
N ASN A 270 5.09 -9.79 18.64
CA ASN A 270 4.76 -10.56 17.44
C ASN A 270 4.30 -9.64 16.30
N VAL A 271 5.28 -9.08 15.57
CA VAL A 271 5.04 -8.12 14.49
C VAL A 271 4.28 -8.76 13.33
N ALA A 272 4.58 -10.01 12.99
CA ALA A 272 3.93 -10.72 11.89
C ALA A 272 2.41 -10.87 12.13
N ASP A 273 2.03 -11.19 13.37
CA ASP A 273 0.64 -11.31 13.80
C ASP A 273 -0.09 -9.98 13.76
N LYS A 274 0.54 -8.89 14.23
CA LYS A 274 -0.01 -7.52 14.11
C LYS A 274 -0.28 -7.12 12.65
N ILE A 275 0.65 -7.42 11.75
CA ILE A 275 0.47 -7.15 10.31
C ILE A 275 -0.69 -7.99 9.76
N ALA A 276 -0.69 -9.31 10.03
CA ALA A 276 -1.73 -10.21 9.54
C ALA A 276 -3.14 -9.81 10.02
N SER A 277 -3.29 -9.48 11.30
CA SER A 277 -4.53 -8.99 11.89
C SER A 277 -4.99 -7.68 11.23
N TYR A 278 -4.07 -6.75 11.00
CA TYR A 278 -4.36 -5.49 10.32
C TYR A 278 -4.86 -5.71 8.89
N LEU A 279 -4.14 -6.52 8.11
CA LEU A 279 -4.53 -6.86 6.74
C LEU A 279 -5.93 -7.47 6.71
N TYR A 280 -6.24 -8.40 7.61
CA TYR A 280 -7.56 -9.02 7.69
C TYR A 280 -8.66 -7.97 7.94
N LYS A 281 -8.52 -7.16 8.98
CA LYS A 281 -9.51 -6.14 9.34
C LYS A 281 -9.75 -5.16 8.18
N LYS A 282 -8.69 -4.69 7.53
CA LYS A 282 -8.82 -3.78 6.39
C LYS A 282 -9.43 -4.42 5.15
N THR A 283 -9.20 -5.72 4.97
CA THR A 283 -9.88 -6.48 3.91
C THR A 283 -11.39 -6.55 4.17
N GLU A 284 -11.82 -6.76 5.41
CA GLU A 284 -13.26 -6.73 5.73
C GLU A 284 -13.89 -5.37 5.47
N GLU A 285 -13.20 -4.28 5.85
CA GLU A 285 -13.64 -2.90 5.60
C GLU A 285 -13.78 -2.65 4.09
N PHE A 286 -12.74 -2.99 3.31
CA PHE A 286 -12.73 -2.84 1.86
C PHE A 286 -13.91 -3.58 1.18
N ILE A 287 -14.14 -4.85 1.53
CA ILE A 287 -15.25 -5.64 0.95
C ILE A 287 -16.62 -5.00 1.31
N LYS A 288 -16.78 -4.49 2.53
CA LYS A 288 -18.03 -3.83 2.94
C LYS A 288 -18.26 -2.54 2.14
N GLU A 289 -17.22 -1.74 1.97
CA GLU A 289 -17.28 -0.49 1.18
C GLU A 289 -17.61 -0.76 -0.30
N GLU A 290 -16.97 -1.75 -0.93
CA GLU A 290 -17.25 -2.09 -2.32
C GLU A 290 -18.68 -2.63 -2.51
N LYS A 291 -19.20 -3.41 -1.56
CA LYS A 291 -20.61 -3.84 -1.56
C LYS A 291 -21.57 -2.65 -1.46
N GLN A 292 -21.24 -1.67 -0.62
CA GLN A 292 -22.06 -0.47 -0.45
C GLN A 292 -22.02 0.44 -1.68
N LYS A 293 -20.85 0.62 -2.31
CA LYS A 293 -20.73 1.34 -3.58
C LYS A 293 -21.53 0.69 -4.70
N ALA A 294 -21.46 -0.65 -4.80
CA ALA A 294 -22.24 -1.39 -5.79
C ALA A 294 -23.76 -1.19 -5.58
N MET A 295 -24.22 -1.20 -4.33
CA MET A 295 -25.63 -0.96 -3.98
C MET A 295 -26.06 0.49 -4.29
N ASN A 296 -25.22 1.48 -3.98
CA ASN A 296 -25.50 2.89 -4.28
C ASN A 296 -25.54 3.18 -5.80
N ASN A 297 -24.59 2.62 -6.56
CA ASN A 297 -24.57 2.75 -8.02
C ASN A 297 -25.80 2.09 -8.66
N PHE A 298 -26.25 0.98 -8.08
CA PHE A 298 -27.50 0.34 -8.47
C PHE A 298 -28.71 1.27 -8.26
N ASP A 299 -28.84 1.89 -7.08
CA ASP A 299 -29.93 2.84 -6.80
C ASP A 299 -29.92 4.07 -7.71
N LEU A 300 -28.73 4.61 -8.02
CA LEU A 300 -28.56 5.70 -8.99
C LEU A 300 -28.97 5.30 -10.41
N SER A 301 -28.63 4.08 -10.85
CA SER A 301 -29.08 3.58 -12.16
C SER A 301 -30.60 3.55 -12.23
N ILE A 302 -31.28 3.16 -11.16
CA ILE A 302 -32.74 3.07 -11.13
C ILE A 302 -33.42 4.44 -11.04
N SER A 303 -32.85 5.40 -10.31
CA SER A 303 -33.40 6.76 -10.28
C SER A 303 -33.33 7.43 -11.65
N SER A 304 -32.25 7.20 -12.42
CA SER A 304 -32.13 7.68 -13.81
C SER A 304 -33.19 7.06 -14.75
N LEU A 305 -33.59 5.82 -14.48
CA LEU A 305 -34.66 5.13 -15.21
C LEU A 305 -36.04 5.73 -14.90
N LYS A 306 -36.29 6.24 -13.69
CA LYS A 306 -37.55 6.92 -13.34
C LYS A 306 -37.77 8.22 -14.12
N SER A 307 -36.71 8.94 -14.49
CA SER A 307 -36.79 10.22 -15.22
C SER A 307 -37.03 10.12 -16.74
N SER A 308 -36.87 8.94 -17.34
CA SER A 308 -37.08 8.74 -18.79
C SER A 308 -38.56 8.48 -19.11
N LYS A 309 -39.22 9.39 -19.85
CA LYS A 309 -40.65 9.35 -20.22
C LYS A 309 -41.03 8.39 -21.36
N ASN A 310 -40.13 7.51 -21.82
CA ASN A 310 -40.45 6.58 -22.91
C ASN A 310 -41.08 5.26 -22.42
N SER A 311 -42.21 4.90 -23.03
CA SER A 311 -43.11 3.79 -22.69
C SER A 311 -42.79 2.45 -23.35
N LYS A 312 -41.59 2.28 -23.93
CA LYS A 312 -41.10 0.97 -24.39
C LYS A 312 -40.29 0.33 -23.27
N GLY A 313 -40.53 -0.96 -23.02
CA GLY A 313 -40.04 -1.71 -21.86
C GLY A 313 -38.58 -1.39 -21.51
N LYS A 314 -38.34 -1.03 -20.25
CA LYS A 314 -37.01 -0.68 -19.74
C LYS A 314 -36.34 -1.95 -19.23
N GLU A 315 -35.17 -2.28 -19.77
CA GLU A 315 -34.32 -3.35 -19.25
C GLU A 315 -33.42 -2.78 -18.16
N VAL A 316 -33.38 -3.46 -17.00
CA VAL A 316 -32.55 -3.07 -15.86
C VAL A 316 -31.62 -4.22 -15.54
N LEU A 317 -30.31 -3.97 -15.65
CA LEU A 317 -29.29 -4.89 -15.17
C LEU A 317 -29.28 -4.88 -13.65
N SER A 318 -29.71 -6.00 -13.05
CA SER A 318 -29.77 -6.20 -11.61
C SER A 318 -29.31 -7.60 -11.23
N ASN A 319 -28.79 -7.76 -10.03
CA ASN A 319 -28.53 -9.07 -9.45
C ASN A 319 -29.85 -9.73 -9.05
N LEU A 320 -30.07 -10.99 -9.47
CA LEU A 320 -31.27 -11.75 -9.11
C LEU A 320 -31.23 -12.12 -7.63
N MET A 321 -32.09 -11.48 -6.81
CA MET A 321 -32.23 -11.80 -5.39
C MET A 321 -33.30 -12.85 -5.16
N ILE A 322 -32.91 -14.01 -4.59
CA ILE A 322 -33.82 -15.09 -4.19
C ILE A 322 -33.69 -15.34 -2.69
N LYS A 323 -34.78 -15.18 -1.93
CA LYS A 323 -34.81 -15.47 -0.48
C LYS A 323 -36.02 -16.34 -0.15
N ALA A 324 -35.78 -17.49 0.47
CA ALA A 324 -36.82 -18.47 0.81
C ALA A 324 -37.73 -18.82 -0.39
N GLY A 325 -37.13 -18.99 -1.58
CA GLY A 325 -37.84 -19.31 -2.82
C GLY A 325 -38.59 -18.14 -3.47
N ARG A 326 -38.49 -16.92 -2.95
CA ARG A 326 -39.14 -15.73 -3.50
C ARG A 326 -38.13 -14.86 -4.26
N ILE A 327 -38.48 -14.45 -5.48
CA ILE A 327 -37.77 -13.38 -6.18
C ILE A 327 -38.13 -12.06 -5.51
N ILE A 328 -37.13 -11.34 -5.03
CA ILE A 328 -37.32 -10.03 -4.40
C ILE A 328 -36.93 -8.95 -5.42
N LEU A 329 -37.91 -8.17 -5.84
CA LEU A 329 -37.67 -6.99 -6.67
C LEU A 329 -37.29 -5.79 -5.78
N PRO A 330 -36.31 -4.97 -6.17
CA PRO A 330 -36.08 -3.66 -5.57
C PRO A 330 -37.35 -2.81 -5.60
N ALA A 331 -37.59 -2.04 -4.53
CA ALA A 331 -38.81 -1.22 -4.36
C ALA A 331 -39.07 -0.30 -5.57
N SER A 332 -38.00 0.22 -6.15
CA SER A 332 -38.02 1.08 -7.32
C SER A 332 -38.42 0.36 -8.62
N LEU A 333 -38.14 -0.94 -8.78
CA LEU A 333 -38.70 -1.74 -9.89
C LEU A 333 -40.18 -2.06 -9.65
N THR A 334 -40.57 -2.32 -8.40
CA THR A 334 -41.99 -2.51 -8.03
C THR A 334 -42.81 -1.26 -8.36
N GLU A 335 -42.30 -0.07 -8.03
CA GLU A 335 -42.94 1.21 -8.39
C GLU A 335 -43.04 1.42 -9.91
N ILE A 336 -41.98 1.12 -10.68
CA ILE A 336 -41.99 1.29 -12.15
C ILE A 336 -42.91 0.28 -12.83
N SER A 337 -42.98 -0.95 -12.30
CA SER A 337 -43.80 -2.03 -12.86
C SER A 337 -45.26 -2.00 -12.41
N ASP A 338 -45.61 -1.13 -11.46
CA ASP A 338 -46.96 -0.91 -10.95
C ASP A 338 -47.59 -2.18 -10.30
N PHE A 339 -46.79 -3.14 -9.83
CA PHE A 339 -47.32 -4.34 -9.16
C PHE A 339 -47.66 -4.06 -7.69
N GLU A 340 -48.83 -4.52 -7.25
CA GLU A 340 -49.24 -4.43 -5.85
C GLU A 340 -49.14 -5.80 -5.12
N PRO A 341 -48.83 -5.82 -3.80
CA PRO A 341 -48.88 -7.05 -3.01
C PRO A 341 -50.27 -7.71 -3.06
N GLY A 342 -50.32 -8.99 -3.42
CA GLY A 342 -51.57 -9.76 -3.52
C GLY A 342 -52.30 -9.62 -4.86
N GLU A 343 -51.74 -8.90 -5.84
CA GLU A 343 -52.30 -8.81 -7.18
C GLU A 343 -52.23 -10.16 -7.92
N ASN A 344 -53.29 -10.50 -8.65
CA ASN A 344 -53.31 -11.71 -9.48
C ASN A 344 -52.44 -11.49 -10.73
N VAL A 345 -51.46 -12.38 -10.93
CA VAL A 345 -50.50 -12.31 -12.04
C VAL A 345 -50.46 -13.62 -12.83
N LYS A 346 -50.08 -13.53 -14.11
CA LYS A 346 -49.66 -14.67 -14.93
C LYS A 346 -48.14 -14.74 -14.91
N ILE A 347 -47.61 -15.90 -14.55
CA ILE A 347 -46.16 -16.17 -14.54
C ILE A 347 -45.86 -17.20 -15.62
N LYS A 348 -45.01 -16.84 -16.58
CA LYS A 348 -44.45 -17.75 -17.59
C LYS A 348 -42.99 -18.05 -17.24
N VAL A 349 -42.61 -19.32 -17.21
CA VAL A 349 -41.26 -19.77 -16.85
C VAL A 349 -40.65 -20.57 -18.01
N GLU A 350 -39.46 -20.17 -18.42
CA GLU A 350 -38.59 -20.87 -19.38
C GLU A 350 -37.17 -20.95 -18.77
N LYS A 351 -36.30 -21.82 -19.28
CA LYS A 351 -34.93 -21.94 -18.75
C LYS A 351 -34.20 -20.60 -18.90
N GLY A 352 -33.84 -19.99 -17.77
CA GLY A 352 -33.17 -18.68 -17.74
C GLY A 352 -34.08 -17.47 -17.91
N LYS A 353 -35.42 -17.64 -17.95
CA LYS A 353 -36.38 -16.54 -18.14
C LYS A 353 -37.64 -16.74 -17.29
N VAL A 354 -38.01 -15.70 -16.53
CA VAL A 354 -39.29 -15.60 -15.84
C VAL A 354 -39.98 -14.31 -16.28
N GLU A 355 -41.21 -14.42 -16.77
CA GLU A 355 -42.00 -13.28 -17.25
C GLU A 355 -43.30 -13.17 -16.43
N ILE A 356 -43.52 -12.01 -15.81
CA ILE A 356 -44.67 -11.75 -14.92
C ILE A 356 -45.55 -10.67 -15.59
N LYS A 357 -46.85 -10.93 -15.72
CA LYS A 357 -47.83 -9.98 -16.26
C LYS A 357 -49.06 -9.90 -15.37
N LYS A 358 -49.63 -8.70 -15.20
CA LYS A 358 -50.93 -8.52 -14.53
C LYS A 358 -52.02 -9.38 -15.20
N ALA A 359 -52.82 -10.10 -14.41
CA ALA A 359 -53.96 -10.82 -14.94
C ALA A 359 -55.10 -9.83 -15.19
N LYS A 360 -55.60 -9.72 -16.43
CA LYS A 360 -56.80 -8.91 -16.72
C LYS A 360 -57.98 -9.47 -15.92
N LYS A 361 -58.72 -8.60 -15.21
CA LYS A 361 -59.99 -8.97 -14.55
C LYS A 361 -60.88 -9.70 -15.55
N VAL A 362 -61.22 -10.95 -15.26
CA VAL A 362 -62.27 -11.67 -15.98
C VAL A 362 -63.57 -10.96 -15.62
N LYS A 363 -64.25 -10.35 -16.60
CA LYS A 363 -65.65 -9.97 -16.43
C LYS A 363 -66.44 -11.26 -16.25
N ILE A 364 -66.88 -11.54 -15.03
CA ILE A 364 -67.88 -12.57 -14.79
C ILE A 364 -69.17 -12.03 -15.40
N GLY A 365 -69.58 -12.61 -16.54
CA GLY A 365 -70.88 -12.33 -17.15
C GLY A 365 -71.99 -12.72 -16.19
N LYS A 366 -73.04 -11.88 -16.11
CA LYS A 366 -74.30 -12.25 -15.46
C LYS A 366 -75.01 -13.35 -16.23
#